data_AF-A0A809PHX7-F1
#
_entry.id   AF-A0A809PHX7-F1
#
_cell.length_a   1.000
_cell.length_b   1.000
_cell.length_c   1.000
_cell.angle_alpha   90.00
_cell.angle_beta   90.00
_cell.angle_gamma   90.00
#
_symmetry.space_group_name_H-M   'P 1'
#
loop_
_entity.id
_entity.type
_entity.pdbx_description
1 polymer ?
#
loop_
_entity_poly.entity_id
_entity_poly.type
_entity_poly.pdbx_seq_one_letter_code
_entity_poly.pdbx_strand_id
1 'polypeptide(L)'
;MEEVEHILSDLIFIDDGKIVLETSMEQMAGRFVEVMVTPENMEKAVALQPIDQRAVFGKMVMLFDGVAQELLASLGETRIPGVADLFVASMKGIAK
;
A
#
# COMPACT_ATOMS: atom_id res chain seq x y z
N MET A 1 -12.78 -9.97 7.60
CA MET A 1 -12.01 -8.79 8.04
C MET A 1 -12.60 -7.49 7.49
N GLU A 2 -13.36 -7.51 6.37
CA GLU A 2 -14.05 -6.30 5.85
C GLU A 2 -15.02 -5.63 6.84
N GLU A 3 -15.70 -6.38 7.72
CA GLU A 3 -16.75 -5.84 8.61
C GLU A 3 -16.25 -4.87 9.69
N VAL A 4 -14.96 -4.92 10.05
CA VAL A 4 -14.39 -4.06 11.11
C VAL A 4 -13.77 -2.78 10.57
N GLU A 5 -13.35 -2.70 9.30
CA GLU A 5 -12.67 -1.51 8.78
C GLU A 5 -13.54 -0.24 8.82
N HIS A 6 -14.86 -0.40 8.70
CA HIS A 6 -15.80 0.73 8.72
C HIS A 6 -16.00 1.37 10.10
N ILE A 7 -15.57 0.71 11.18
CA ILE A 7 -15.69 1.21 12.56
C ILE A 7 -14.36 1.65 13.15
N LEU A 8 -13.24 1.42 12.46
CA LEU A 8 -11.92 1.83 12.91
C LEU A 8 -11.69 3.31 12.61
N SER A 9 -11.09 4.02 13.55
CA SER A 9 -10.64 5.41 13.35
C SER A 9 -9.13 5.50 13.15
N ASP A 10 -8.38 4.69 13.89
CA ASP A 10 -6.92 4.73 13.98
C ASP A 10 -6.32 3.34 13.86
N LEU A 11 -5.11 3.29 13.31
CA LEU A 11 -4.32 2.09 13.11
C LEU A 11 -2.92 2.31 13.70
N ILE A 12 -2.48 1.31 14.49
CA ILE A 12 -1.11 1.23 14.97
C ILE A 12 -0.59 -0.18 14.67
N PHE A 13 0.52 -0.27 13.94
CA PHE A 13 1.26 -1.51 13.74
C PHE A 13 2.49 -1.51 14.64
N ILE A 14 2.70 -2.63 15.31
CA ILE A 14 3.79 -2.83 16.27
C ILE A 14 4.58 -4.07 15.86
N ASP A 15 5.89 -3.91 15.68
CA ASP A 15 6.84 -4.99 15.46
C ASP A 15 7.92 -4.97 16.53
N ASP A 16 8.13 -6.09 17.21
CA ASP A 16 9.09 -6.23 18.33
C ASP A 16 9.03 -5.08 19.37
N GLY A 17 7.80 -4.67 19.72
CA GLY A 17 7.54 -3.59 20.68
C GLY A 17 7.79 -2.18 20.14
N LYS A 18 8.09 -2.01 18.85
CA LYS A 18 8.27 -0.71 18.18
C LYS A 18 7.07 -0.38 17.32
N ILE A 19 6.60 0.86 17.40
CA ILE A 19 5.58 1.36 16.48
C ILE A 19 6.23 1.52 15.10
N VAL A 20 5.74 0.77 14.12
CA VAL A 20 6.22 0.80 12.73
C VAL A 20 5.26 1.56 11.82
N LEU A 21 3.98 1.67 12.19
CA LEU A 21 3.02 2.56 11.56
C LEU A 21 2.05 3.08 12.61
N GLU A 22 1.74 4.37 12.54
CA GLU A 22 0.68 5.03 13.30
C GLU A 22 -0.01 6.01 12.35
N THR A 23 -1.31 5.83 12.12
CA THR A 23 -2.08 6.63 11.16
C THR A 23 -3.58 6.54 11.45
N SER A 24 -4.35 7.56 11.08
CA SER A 24 -5.81 7.41 11.00
C SER A 24 -6.23 6.66 9.72
N MET A 25 -7.45 6.12 9.68
CA MET A 25 -8.04 5.51 8.49
C MET A 25 -8.17 6.51 7.33
N GLU A 26 -8.49 7.77 7.63
CA GLU A 26 -8.55 8.85 6.63
C GLU A 26 -7.19 9.13 6.01
N GLN A 27 -6.15 9.24 6.85
CA GLN A 27 -4.78 9.43 6.39
C GLN A 27 -4.27 8.21 5.61
N MET A 28 -4.62 7.00 6.03
CA MET A 28 -4.25 5.77 5.32
C MET A 28 -4.77 5.79 3.88
N ALA A 29 -6.05 6.14 3.68
CA ALA A 29 -6.68 6.19 2.37
C ALA A 29 -6.04 7.23 1.42
N GLY A 30 -5.49 8.32 1.97
CA GLY A 30 -4.77 9.34 1.21
C GLY A 30 -3.31 9.00 0.92
N ARG A 31 -2.66 8.28 1.84
CA ARG A 31 -1.21 8.03 1.86
C ARG A 31 -0.81 6.76 1.12
N PHE A 32 -1.58 5.69 1.28
CA PHE A 32 -1.24 4.38 0.74
C PHE A 32 -2.12 4.04 -0.44
N VAL A 33 -1.48 3.64 -1.54
CA VAL A 33 -2.18 3.35 -2.79
C VAL A 33 -1.61 2.08 -3.39
N GLU A 34 -2.48 1.14 -3.71
CA GLU A 34 -2.11 0.02 -4.56
C GLU A 34 -2.38 0.33 -6.00
N VAL A 35 -1.46 -0.08 -6.87
CA VAL A 35 -1.60 0.04 -8.31
C VAL A 35 -1.46 -1.34 -8.93
N MET A 36 -2.48 -1.73 -9.70
CA MET A 36 -2.35 -2.82 -10.66
C MET A 36 -1.66 -2.28 -11.91
N VAL A 37 -0.34 -2.45 -11.96
CA VAL A 37 0.54 -1.79 -12.93
C VAL A 37 0.37 -2.40 -14.32
N THR A 38 0.24 -1.56 -15.35
CA THR A 38 0.23 -2.04 -16.73
C THR A 38 1.62 -2.47 -17.18
N PRO A 39 1.75 -3.48 -18.07
CA PRO A 39 3.05 -3.99 -18.49
C PRO A 39 4.00 -2.90 -19.03
N GLU A 40 3.50 -1.91 -19.77
CA GLU A 40 4.33 -0.82 -20.31
C GLU A 40 4.87 0.16 -19.26
N ASN A 41 4.29 0.19 -18.05
CA ASN A 41 4.68 1.12 -16.99
C ASN A 41 5.50 0.46 -15.87
N MET A 42 5.84 -0.82 -16.01
CA MET A 42 6.54 -1.60 -14.97
C MET A 42 7.84 -0.94 -14.50
N GLU A 43 8.71 -0.52 -15.42
CA GLU A 43 9.99 0.10 -15.03
C GLU A 43 9.78 1.42 -14.28
N LYS A 44 8.82 2.24 -14.72
CA LYS A 44 8.47 3.50 -14.04
C LYS A 44 7.92 3.24 -12.64
N ALA A 45 7.05 2.24 -12.50
CA ALA A 45 6.46 1.88 -11.22
C ALA A 45 7.52 1.37 -10.22
N VAL A 46 8.45 0.51 -10.67
CA VAL A 46 9.57 0.04 -9.83
C VAL A 46 10.48 1.21 -9.41
N ALA A 47 10.72 2.17 -10.30
CA ALA A 47 11.55 3.35 -10.00
C ALA A 47 10.96 4.25 -8.90
N LEU A 48 9.65 4.16 -8.63
CA LEU A 48 8.98 4.86 -7.53
C LEU A 48 9.07 4.13 -6.18
N GLN A 49 9.82 3.02 -6.13
CA GLN A 49 10.14 2.29 -4.88
C GLN A 49 8.89 1.88 -4.07
N PRO A 50 8.02 1.01 -4.60
CA PRO A 50 6.89 0.50 -3.84
C PRO A 50 7.34 -0.25 -2.59
N ILE A 51 6.55 -0.19 -1.52
CA ILE A 51 6.81 -0.86 -0.24
C ILE A 51 6.50 -2.36 -0.28
N ASP A 52 5.65 -2.80 -1.21
CA ASP A 52 5.38 -4.23 -1.48
C ASP A 52 5.06 -4.43 -2.97
N GLN A 53 5.41 -5.61 -3.49
CA GLN A 53 5.15 -6.01 -4.87
C GLN A 53 4.68 -7.46 -4.89
N ARG A 54 3.55 -7.74 -5.56
CA ARG A 54 2.98 -9.08 -5.65
C ARG A 54 2.32 -9.36 -6.99
N ALA A 55 2.46 -10.59 -7.47
CA ALA A 55 1.77 -11.06 -8.67
C ALA A 55 0.38 -11.61 -8.30
N VAL A 56 -0.67 -11.07 -8.93
CA VAL A 56 -2.07 -11.48 -8.73
C VAL A 56 -2.69 -11.77 -10.10
N PHE A 57 -3.08 -13.02 -10.34
CA PHE A 57 -3.64 -13.48 -11.63
C PHE A 57 -2.83 -13.02 -12.86
N GLY A 58 -1.50 -13.09 -12.78
CA GLY A 58 -0.61 -12.71 -13.87
C GLY A 58 -0.40 -11.20 -14.06
N LYS A 59 -1.00 -10.36 -13.20
CA LYS A 59 -0.77 -8.92 -13.15
C LYS A 59 0.11 -8.56 -11.96
N MET A 60 0.92 -7.52 -12.09
CA MET A 60 1.70 -7.00 -10.97
C MET A 60 0.89 -5.96 -10.19
N VAL A 61 0.79 -6.16 -8.89
CA VAL A 61 0.23 -5.19 -7.95
C VAL A 61 1.37 -4.65 -7.11
N MET A 62 1.47 -3.33 -7.02
CA MET A 62 2.47 -2.65 -6.22
C MET A 62 1.79 -1.73 -5.21
N LEU A 63 2.26 -1.74 -3.97
CA LEU A 63 1.77 -0.84 -2.92
C LEU A 63 2.77 0.29 -2.72
N PHE A 64 2.28 1.52 -2.71
CA PHE A 64 3.09 2.72 -2.54
C PHE A 64 2.71 3.46 -1.26
N ASP A 65 3.69 4.16 -0.69
CA ASP A 65 3.54 5.03 0.48
C ASP A 65 3.95 6.46 0.07
N GLY A 66 3.01 7.41 0.16
CA GLY A 66 3.29 8.84 0.04
C GLY A 66 3.54 9.34 -1.39
N VAL A 67 3.31 8.52 -2.41
CA VAL A 67 3.41 8.93 -3.82
C VAL A 67 2.11 9.59 -4.28
N ALA A 68 2.21 10.69 -5.05
CA ALA A 68 1.05 11.43 -5.54
C ALA A 68 0.09 10.52 -6.34
N GLN A 69 -1.21 10.57 -6.00
CA GLN A 69 -2.22 9.69 -6.58
C GLN A 69 -2.35 9.87 -8.09
N GLU A 70 -2.19 11.10 -8.59
CA GLU A 70 -2.25 11.41 -10.02
C GLU A 70 -1.12 10.74 -10.80
N LEU A 71 0.08 10.65 -10.20
CA LEU A 71 1.20 9.95 -10.79
C LEU A 71 0.93 8.45 -10.83
N LEU A 72 0.42 7.88 -9.75
CA LEU A 72 0.09 6.45 -9.66
C LEU A 72 -1.04 6.04 -10.61
N ALA A 73 -2.06 6.89 -10.78
CA ALA A 73 -3.14 6.68 -11.73
C ALA A 73 -2.66 6.61 -13.20
N SER A 74 -1.50 7.19 -13.51
CA SER A 74 -0.89 7.08 -14.84
C SER A 74 -0.20 5.72 -15.09
N LEU A 75 0.03 4.93 -14.04
CA LEU A 75 0.75 3.65 -14.11
C LEU A 75 -0.19 2.44 -14.23
N GLY A 76 -1.47 2.60 -13.85
CA GLY A 76 -2.46 1.53 -13.87
C GLY A 76 -3.68 1.81 -13.01
N GLU A 77 -4.44 0.76 -12.70
CA GLU A 77 -5.65 0.86 -11.87
C GLU A 77 -5.28 1.04 -10.40
N THR A 78 -5.75 2.11 -9.77
CA THR A 78 -5.46 2.45 -8.37
C THR A 78 -6.56 1.99 -7.44
N ARG A 79 -6.19 1.54 -6.24
CA ARG A 79 -7.13 1.25 -5.14
C ARG A 79 -6.54 1.60 -3.78
N ILE A 80 -7.41 1.79 -2.80
CA ILE A 80 -7.01 1.88 -1.40
C ILE A 80 -6.68 0.44 -0.93
N PRO A 81 -5.51 0.19 -0.30
CA PRO A 81 -5.20 -1.12 0.27
C PRO A 81 -6.13 -1.45 1.44
N GLY A 82 -6.42 -2.74 1.65
CA GLY A 82 -7.01 -3.20 2.91
C GLY A 82 -6.00 -3.14 4.05
N VAL A 83 -6.49 -3.10 5.30
CA VAL A 83 -5.63 -2.99 6.49
C VAL A 83 -4.69 -4.20 6.62
N ALA A 84 -5.15 -5.41 6.27
CA ALA A 84 -4.32 -6.62 6.31
C ALA A 84 -3.17 -6.58 5.32
N ASP A 85 -3.44 -6.11 4.10
CA ASP A 85 -2.43 -6.00 3.06
C ASP A 85 -1.37 -4.97 3.46
N LEU A 86 -1.80 -3.82 4.01
CA LEU A 86 -0.90 -2.81 4.52
C LEU A 86 -0.07 -3.32 5.71
N PHE A 87 -0.66 -4.12 6.61
CA PHE A 87 0.07 -4.76 7.72
C PHE A 87 1.18 -5.67 7.19
N VAL A 88 0.86 -6.62 6.32
CA VAL A 88 1.84 -7.54 5.76
C VAL A 88 2.94 -6.81 5.00
N ALA A 89 2.60 -5.78 4.22
CA ALA A 89 3.55 -4.95 3.51
C ALA A 89 4.47 -4.17 4.45
N SER A 90 3.92 -3.55 5.50
CA SER A 90 4.69 -2.78 6.48
C SER A 90 5.70 -3.67 7.22
N MET A 91 5.30 -4.90 7.58
CA MET A 91 6.20 -5.86 8.24
C MET A 91 7.34 -6.36 7.33
N LYS A 92 7.15 -6.35 5.99
CA LYS A 92 8.20 -6.72 5.03
C LYS A 92 9.08 -5.53 4.64
N GLY A 93 8.49 -4.36 4.49
CA GLY A 93 9.12 -3.16 3.92
C GLY A 93 9.84 -2.26 4.93
N ILE A 94 9.49 -2.35 6.22
CA ILE A 94 10.14 -1.56 7.29
C ILE A 94 11.38 -2.27 7.84
N ALA A 95 11.60 -3.53 7.44
CA ALA A 95 12.84 -4.25 7.67
C ALA A 95 13.94 -3.81 6.67
N LYS A 96 14.36 -2.54 6.71
CA LYS A 96 15.67 -2.14 6.18
C LYS A 96 16.25 -0.92 6.87
#